data_AF-A0A519SZ38-F1
#
_entry.id   AF-A0A519SZ38-F1
#
_cell.length_a   1.000
_cell.length_b   1.000
_cell.length_c   1.000
_cell.angle_alpha   90.00
_cell.angle_beta   90.00
_cell.angle_gamma   90.00
#
_symmetry.space_group_name_H-M   'P 1'
#
loop_
_entity.id
_entity.type
_entity.pdbx_description
1 polymer ?
#
loop_
_entity_poly.entity_id
_entity_poly.type
_entity_poly.pdbx_seq_one_letter_code
_entity_poly.pdbx_strand_id
1 'polypeptide(L)'
;MRQPSIKTDYWELRSAEKSQAKYGDDFWIPALEDRQTLKRGQAARLIFDIEVDDEGKLEVQGERMWVIVSEKIGDTYIGILDNQPACSNFEDEVYLCLGAEIPFLSEYVIDIALMQVEAC
;
A
#
# COMPACT_ATOMS: atom_id res chain seq x y z
N MET A 1 9.48 -5.61 -11.67
CA MET A 1 8.03 -5.71 -11.40
C MET A 1 7.33 -4.49 -11.97
N ARG A 2 6.07 -4.63 -12.41
CA ARG A 2 5.25 -3.53 -12.92
C ARG A 2 4.40 -2.94 -11.77
N GLN A 3 4.17 -1.63 -11.76
CA GLN A 3 3.20 -1.02 -10.85
C GLN A 3 1.77 -1.46 -11.25
N PRO A 4 0.96 -1.98 -10.32
CA PRO A 4 -0.44 -2.31 -10.57
C PRO A 4 -1.25 -1.08 -10.96
N SER A 5 -2.27 -1.28 -11.79
CA SER A 5 -3.22 -0.24 -12.18
C SER A 5 -4.63 -0.79 -12.21
N ILE A 6 -5.62 0.05 -11.91
CA ILE A 6 -7.03 -0.35 -11.91
C ILE A 6 -7.42 -1.06 -13.22
N LYS A 7 -6.98 -0.53 -14.36
CA LYS A 7 -7.34 -1.06 -15.69
C LYS A 7 -6.95 -2.53 -15.92
N THR A 8 -5.86 -2.98 -15.29
CA THR A 8 -5.26 -4.30 -15.57
C THR A 8 -5.30 -5.23 -14.39
N ASP A 9 -5.31 -4.68 -13.17
CA ASP A 9 -5.17 -5.42 -11.93
C ASP A 9 -6.38 -5.19 -10.99
N TYR A 10 -7.32 -4.32 -11.37
CA TYR A 10 -8.47 -3.89 -10.57
C TYR A 10 -8.10 -3.13 -9.28
N TRP A 11 -6.82 -2.78 -9.11
CA TRP A 11 -6.37 -1.92 -8.03
C TRP A 11 -5.09 -1.16 -8.39
N GLU A 12 -4.83 -0.07 -7.68
CA GLU A 12 -3.60 0.71 -7.76
C GLU A 12 -3.20 1.32 -6.42
N LEU A 13 -1.96 1.80 -6.31
CA LEU A 13 -1.55 2.56 -5.14
C LEU A 13 -1.85 4.05 -5.33
N ARG A 14 -2.50 4.66 -4.34
CA ARG A 14 -2.71 6.10 -4.30
C ARG A 14 -1.47 6.80 -3.76
N SER A 15 -0.97 7.79 -4.49
CA SER A 15 0.18 8.60 -4.05
C SER A 15 -0.16 9.38 -2.77
N ALA A 16 0.65 9.16 -1.73
CA ALA A 16 0.59 9.87 -0.47
C ALA A 16 0.97 11.35 -0.66
N GLU A 17 1.98 11.62 -1.48
CA GLU A 17 2.45 12.97 -1.79
C GLU A 17 1.40 13.80 -2.54
N LYS A 18 0.72 13.22 -3.54
CA LYS A 18 -0.39 13.90 -4.22
C LYS A 18 -1.57 14.16 -3.27
N SER A 19 -1.83 13.24 -2.35
CA SER A 19 -2.90 13.38 -1.36
C SER A 19 -2.55 14.50 -0.36
N GLN A 20 -1.32 14.54 0.14
CA GLN A 20 -0.84 15.60 1.01
C GLN A 20 -0.84 16.97 0.29
N ALA A 21 -0.41 17.05 -0.96
CA ALA A 21 -0.47 18.29 -1.73
C ALA A 21 -1.90 18.80 -1.95
N LYS A 22 -2.89 17.89 -2.04
CA LYS A 22 -4.30 18.23 -2.24
C LYS A 22 -5.00 18.65 -0.94
N TYR A 23 -4.76 17.94 0.15
CA TYR A 23 -5.50 18.09 1.42
C TYR A 23 -4.71 18.83 2.51
N GLY A 24 -3.41 19.06 2.31
CA GLY A 24 -2.56 19.78 3.24
C GLY A 24 -2.52 19.11 4.61
N ASP A 25 -2.76 19.91 5.66
CA ASP A 25 -2.69 19.48 7.07
C ASP A 25 -3.74 18.42 7.44
N ASP A 26 -4.82 18.28 6.65
CA ASP A 26 -5.82 17.22 6.85
C ASP A 26 -5.32 15.83 6.41
N PHE A 27 -4.15 15.77 5.75
CA PHE A 27 -3.53 14.53 5.28
C PHE A 27 -2.04 14.52 5.62
N TRP A 28 -1.73 14.13 6.85
CA TRP A 28 -0.35 13.95 7.30
C TRP A 28 0.31 12.72 6.65
N ILE A 29 1.60 12.84 6.32
CA ILE A 29 2.46 11.73 5.88
C ILE A 29 3.83 11.83 6.58
N PRO A 30 4.56 10.71 6.75
CA PRO A 30 5.91 10.73 7.31
C PRO A 30 6.90 11.55 6.45
N ALA A 31 7.98 12.01 7.08
CA ALA A 31 9.02 12.76 6.39
C ALA A 31 9.65 11.93 5.25
N LEU A 32 10.10 12.61 4.19
CA LEU A 32 10.67 11.92 3.02
C LEU A 32 11.88 11.05 3.39
N GLU A 33 12.73 11.53 4.29
CA GLU A 33 13.91 10.78 4.76
C GLU A 33 13.51 9.45 5.42
N ASP A 34 12.49 9.44 6.27
CA ASP A 34 11.98 8.21 6.91
C ASP A 34 11.41 7.24 5.87
N ARG A 35 10.66 7.74 4.88
CA ARG A 35 10.09 6.93 3.79
C ARG A 35 11.16 6.39 2.83
N GLN A 36 12.29 7.09 2.67
CA GLN A 36 13.41 6.67 1.82
C GLN A 36 14.41 5.74 2.53
N THR A 37 14.29 5.57 3.85
CA THR A 37 15.20 4.76 4.67
C THR A 37 14.52 3.56 5.34
N LEU A 38 13.34 3.14 4.84
CA LEU A 38 12.66 1.93 5.29
C LEU A 38 13.57 0.70 5.20
N LYS A 39 13.52 -0.14 6.23
CA LYS A 39 14.31 -1.34 6.39
C LYS A 39 13.43 -2.57 6.36
N ARG A 40 14.03 -3.70 5.97
CA ARG A 40 13.40 -5.02 6.07
C ARG A 40 12.81 -5.25 7.46
N GLY A 41 11.57 -5.73 7.52
CA GLY A 41 10.81 -5.99 8.74
C GLY A 41 10.06 -4.77 9.29
N GLN A 42 10.29 -3.56 8.79
CA GLN A 42 9.44 -2.41 9.13
C GLN A 42 8.11 -2.50 8.39
N ALA A 43 7.05 -2.03 9.05
CA ALA A 43 5.74 -1.92 8.43
C ALA A 43 5.57 -0.53 7.83
N ALA A 44 5.08 -0.47 6.59
CA ALA A 44 4.67 0.75 5.93
C ALA A 44 3.18 0.67 5.61
N ARG A 45 2.42 1.72 5.89
CA ARG A 45 1.01 1.79 5.51
C ARG A 45 0.88 2.49 4.17
N LEU A 46 0.11 1.89 3.27
CA LEU A 46 -0.17 2.40 1.92
C LEU A 46 -1.68 2.62 1.75
N ILE A 47 -2.06 3.33 0.69
CA ILE A 47 -3.46 3.42 0.26
C ILE A 47 -3.61 2.65 -1.05
N PHE A 48 -4.58 1.74 -1.08
CA PHE A 48 -4.97 0.94 -2.23
C PHE A 48 -6.31 1.45 -2.72
N ASP A 49 -6.35 1.92 -3.96
CA ASP A 49 -7.60 2.22 -4.66
C ASP A 49 -8.00 0.96 -5.41
N ILE A 50 -9.13 0.37 -5.03
CA ILE A 50 -9.59 -0.94 -5.48
C ILE A 50 -10.93 -0.75 -6.20
N GLU A 51 -11.01 -1.22 -7.44
CA GLU A 51 -12.26 -1.30 -8.19
C GLU A 51 -13.09 -2.48 -7.67
N VAL A 52 -14.30 -2.19 -7.23
CA VAL A 52 -15.25 -3.16 -6.68
C VAL A 52 -16.57 -3.07 -7.43
N ASP A 53 -17.25 -4.21 -7.57
CA ASP A 53 -18.64 -4.23 -8.02
C ASP A 53 -19.57 -4.03 -6.82
N ASP A 54 -20.28 -2.91 -6.80
CA ASP A 54 -21.35 -2.61 -5.86
C ASP A 54 -22.70 -2.65 -6.61
N GLU A 55 -23.43 -3.76 -6.45
CA GLU A 55 -24.75 -3.99 -7.04
C GLU A 55 -24.84 -3.73 -8.57
N GLY A 56 -23.81 -4.14 -9.32
CA GLY A 56 -23.71 -3.97 -10.77
C GLY A 56 -23.10 -2.64 -11.21
N LYS A 57 -22.54 -1.85 -10.27
CA LYS A 57 -21.80 -0.62 -10.55
C LYS A 57 -20.35 -0.76 -10.11
N LEU A 58 -19.44 -0.44 -11.02
CA LEU A 58 -18.03 -0.36 -10.69
C LEU A 58 -17.76 0.93 -9.90
N GLU A 59 -17.29 0.77 -8.67
CA GLU A 59 -16.86 1.86 -7.79
C GLU A 59 -15.39 1.67 -7.38
N VAL A 60 -14.72 2.77 -7.04
CA VAL A 60 -13.35 2.70 -6.51
C VAL A 60 -13.38 2.99 -5.01
N GLN A 61 -12.99 2.00 -4.22
CA GLN A 61 -12.90 2.10 -2.77
C GLN A 61 -11.44 2.18 -2.33
N GLY A 62 -11.15 3.12 -1.43
CA GLY A 62 -9.80 3.35 -0.91
C GLY A 62 -9.59 2.63 0.43
N GLU A 63 -8.66 1.68 0.46
CA GLU A 63 -8.27 0.95 1.67
C GLU A 63 -6.87 1.35 2.16
N ARG A 64 -6.71 1.45 3.48
CA ARG A 64 -5.40 1.71 4.12
C ARG A 64 -4.88 0.41 4.71
N MET A 65 -3.83 -0.14 4.12
CA MET A 65 -3.32 -1.46 4.49
C MET A 65 -1.83 -1.41 4.81
N TRP A 66 -1.39 -2.32 5.68
CA TRP A 66 0.01 -2.44 6.08
C TRP A 66 0.72 -3.46 5.20
N VAL A 67 1.95 -3.12 4.81
CA VAL A 67 2.89 -4.06 4.21
C VAL A 67 4.14 -4.16 5.08
N ILE A 68 4.67 -5.37 5.23
CA ILE A 68 5.97 -5.60 5.87
C ILE A 68 7.05 -5.56 4.79
N VAL A 69 8.01 -4.63 4.91
CA VAL A 69 9.10 -4.50 3.93
C VAL A 69 9.93 -5.79 3.92
N SER A 70 10.02 -6.45 2.77
CA SER A 70 10.83 -7.66 2.57
C SER A 70 12.20 -7.32 1.99
N GLU A 71 12.24 -6.43 1.00
CA GLU A 71 13.47 -5.96 0.37
C GLU A 71 13.36 -4.53 -0.20
N LYS A 72 14.51 -3.98 -0.61
CA LYS A 72 14.62 -2.75 -1.40
C LYS A 72 15.52 -3.02 -2.61
N ILE A 73 15.01 -2.78 -3.82
CA ILE A 73 15.75 -2.84 -5.08
C ILE A 73 15.80 -1.44 -5.68
N GLY A 74 16.98 -0.81 -5.65
CA GLY A 74 17.12 0.59 -6.05
C GLY A 74 16.25 1.50 -5.17
N ASP A 75 15.33 2.24 -5.78
CA ASP A 75 14.38 3.11 -5.06
C ASP A 75 13.03 2.43 -4.77
N THR A 76 12.83 1.21 -5.26
CA THR A 76 11.60 0.44 -5.08
C THR A 76 11.71 -0.47 -3.87
N TYR A 77 10.71 -0.41 -2.99
CA TYR A 77 10.50 -1.39 -1.94
C TYR A 77 9.59 -2.50 -2.42
N ILE A 78 9.83 -3.71 -1.90
CA ILE A 78 8.86 -4.78 -1.96
C ILE A 78 8.33 -4.99 -0.53
N GLY A 79 7.02 -4.91 -0.40
CA GLY A 79 6.31 -5.18 0.85
C GLY A 79 5.43 -6.41 0.73
N ILE A 80 5.27 -7.15 1.82
CA ILE A 80 4.34 -8.28 1.91
C ILE A 80 3.09 -7.76 2.60
N LEU A 81 1.92 -7.87 1.95
CA LEU A 81 0.65 -7.45 2.54
C LEU A 81 0.34 -8.25 3.80
N ASP A 82 0.09 -7.57 4.92
CA ASP A 82 -0.09 -8.19 6.25
C ASP A 82 -1.55 -8.30 6.69
N ASN A 83 -2.49 -7.93 5.81
CA ASN A 83 -3.92 -8.08 6.05
C ASN A 83 -4.67 -8.43 4.76
N GLN A 84 -5.84 -9.03 4.91
CA GLN A 84 -6.79 -9.21 3.81
C GLN A 84 -7.54 -7.88 3.56
N PRO A 85 -7.73 -7.44 2.30
CA PRO A 85 -8.59 -6.29 2.00
C PRO A 85 -10.01 -6.52 2.52
N ALA A 86 -10.63 -5.49 3.09
CA ALA A 86 -12.00 -5.59 3.63
C ALA A 86 -13.04 -5.76 2.52
N CYS A 87 -12.77 -5.18 1.35
CA CYS A 87 -13.64 -5.24 0.18
C CYS A 87 -13.38 -6.46 -0.69
N SER A 88 -12.71 -7.50 -0.15
CA SER A 88 -12.35 -8.71 -0.90
C SER A 88 -13.55 -9.62 -1.16
N ASN A 89 -14.46 -9.16 -2.00
CA ASN A 89 -15.49 -9.98 -2.63
C ASN A 89 -14.95 -10.59 -3.94
N PHE A 90 -13.67 -10.33 -4.27
CA PHE A 90 -13.00 -10.85 -5.45
C PHE A 90 -12.89 -12.36 -5.33
N GLU A 91 -13.77 -13.08 -6.04
CA GLU A 91 -13.65 -14.52 -6.26
C GLU A 91 -12.32 -14.78 -6.98
N ASP A 92 -11.26 -15.17 -6.26
CA ASP A 92 -9.97 -15.75 -6.72
C ASP A 92 -9.21 -15.10 -7.92
N GLU A 93 -9.72 -14.03 -8.53
CA GLU A 93 -9.23 -13.45 -9.79
C GLU A 93 -8.29 -12.25 -9.57
N VAL A 94 -8.20 -11.74 -8.34
CA VAL A 94 -7.38 -10.56 -8.00
C VAL A 94 -6.23 -10.96 -7.07
N TYR A 95 -5.00 -10.62 -7.46
CA TYR A 95 -3.76 -10.93 -6.72
C TYR A 95 -3.63 -10.18 -5.37
N LEU A 96 -4.52 -9.23 -5.07
CA LEU A 96 -4.48 -8.43 -3.84
C LEU A 96 -5.05 -9.21 -2.66
N CYS A 97 -4.21 -10.07 -2.05
CA CYS A 97 -4.56 -10.90 -0.91
C CYS A 97 -3.46 -10.89 0.16
N LEU A 98 -3.76 -11.42 1.35
CA LEU A 98 -2.77 -11.61 2.42
C LEU A 98 -1.53 -12.33 1.88
N GLY A 99 -0.34 -11.78 2.14
CA GLY A 99 0.93 -12.34 1.68
C GLY A 99 1.35 -11.92 0.26
N ALA A 100 0.53 -11.15 -0.47
CA ALA A 100 0.90 -10.64 -1.79
C ALA A 100 2.12 -9.70 -1.73
N GLU A 101 2.99 -9.81 -2.73
CA GLU A 101 4.13 -8.92 -2.90
C GLU A 101 3.69 -7.62 -3.58
N ILE A 102 3.90 -6.49 -2.90
CA ILE A 102 3.50 -5.16 -3.34
C ILE A 102 4.76 -4.35 -3.63
N PRO A 103 5.09 -4.06 -4.90
CA PRO A 103 6.11 -3.09 -5.23
C PRO A 103 5.59 -1.66 -4.97
N PHE A 104 6.37 -0.85 -4.26
CA PHE A 104 6.03 0.54 -3.99
C PHE A 104 7.26 1.44 -3.86
N LEU A 105 7.09 2.71 -4.21
CA LEU A 105 8.05 3.79 -3.95
C LEU A 105 7.72 4.51 -2.64
N SER A 106 8.71 5.26 -2.12
CA SER A 106 8.51 6.10 -0.93
C SER A 106 7.30 7.05 -1.03
N GLU A 107 6.95 7.53 -2.22
CA GLU A 107 5.80 8.43 -2.48
C GLU A 107 4.42 7.87 -2.09
N TYR A 108 4.29 6.56 -1.89
CA TYR A 108 3.04 5.89 -1.52
C TYR A 108 2.86 5.70 -0.01
N VAL A 109 3.91 5.95 0.78
CA VAL A 109 3.90 5.66 2.22
C VAL A 109 3.16 6.75 3.00
N ILE A 110 2.08 6.35 3.67
CA ILE A 110 1.24 7.23 4.50
C ILE A 110 1.47 7.05 6.00
N ASP A 111 2.16 5.99 6.42
CA ASP A 111 2.53 5.75 7.81
C ASP A 111 3.67 4.73 7.91
N ILE A 112 4.42 4.73 9.01
CA ILE A 112 5.52 3.80 9.29
C ILE A 112 5.38 3.31 10.73
N ALA A 113 5.38 2.00 10.93
CA ALA A 113 5.42 1.41 12.27
C ALA A 113 6.73 0.66 12.50
N LEU A 114 7.31 0.88 13.69
CA LEU A 114 8.42 0.10 14.20
C LEU A 114 7.85 -1.16 14.83
N MET A 115 8.08 -2.32 14.22
CA MET A 115 7.91 -3.57 14.96
C MET A 115 9.05 -3.65 15.97
N GLN A 116 8.75 -3.45 17.25
CA GLN A 116 9.68 -3.80 18.31
C GLN A 116 9.87 -5.31 18.25
N VAL A 117 11.02 -5.74 17.74
CA VAL A 117 11.46 -7.12 17.90
C VAL A 117 11.77 -7.24 19.39
N GLU A 118 10.86 -7.83 20.18
CA GLU A 118 11.24 -8.31 21.50
C GLU A 118 12.34 -9.35 21.27
N ALA A 119 13.54 -9.05 21.75
CA ALA A 119 14.63 -10.01 21.76
C ALA A 119 14.24 -11.13 22.73
N CYS A 120 13.94 -12.31 22.20
CA CYS A 120 13.89 -13.57 22.96
C CYS A 120 15.26 -13.88 23.57
#